data_AF-A0AAW1CE07-F1
#
_entry.id   AF-A0AAW1CE07-F1
#
_cell.length_a   1.000
_cell.length_b   1.000
_cell.length_c   1.000
_cell.angle_alpha   90.00
_cell.angle_beta   90.00
_cell.angle_gamma   90.00
#
_symmetry.space_group_name_H-M   'P 1'
#
loop_
_entity.id
_entity.type
_entity.pdbx_description
1 polymer ?
#
loop_
_entity_poly.entity_id
_entity_poly.type
_entity_poly.pdbx_seq_one_letter_code
_entity_poly.pdbx_strand_id
1 'polypeptide(L)'
;MNPGQILQDAPVRKIAIFGGTHGNELTGVFLVKSWQEDGAEIERAGVQVRPFLANPPAVEKCCRYIDCDLNRVFDSESLGRDLTDNVPYEVRRAQEINGLFGPKGRPEAYDLIFDLHNTTANMGGTLILENSSDCLAIQMCHYIQEAVLPDRCPVLLLEHPNLKYATTRSISKHPIGVEVGPQPQGVLRADILATMRNIVRHGLDFVAKFNAGQEFPPCTIEIYKLLEKVDYPRNPKNEIMAVIHPDLQDRDWWPLNPGDPMFLTLEGRTIAYDGEVTVYPTFVNEAAYYEKQQAFIKTVKVKLNAKGLQVS
;
A
#
# COMPACT_ATOMS: atom_id res chain seq x y z
N MET A 1 -18.23 21.78 -14.83
CA MET A 1 -18.22 20.33 -15.12
C MET A 1 -19.40 19.71 -14.39
N ASN A 2 -20.24 18.92 -15.07
CA ASN A 2 -21.55 18.49 -14.55
C ASN A 2 -21.41 17.57 -13.32
N PRO A 3 -21.89 17.99 -12.13
CA PRO A 3 -21.84 17.19 -10.90
C PRO A 3 -22.72 15.92 -10.91
N GLY A 4 -23.48 15.68 -11.99
CA GLY A 4 -24.51 14.63 -12.05
C GLY A 4 -24.19 13.43 -12.96
N GLN A 5 -22.95 13.26 -13.44
CA GLN A 5 -22.61 12.08 -14.24
C GLN A 5 -22.20 10.91 -13.35
N ILE A 6 -23.07 9.90 -13.28
CA ILE A 6 -22.74 8.56 -12.78
C ILE A 6 -21.86 7.89 -13.85
N LEU A 7 -20.69 7.42 -13.44
CA LEU A 7 -19.81 6.58 -14.23
C LEU A 7 -20.34 5.14 -14.16
N GLN A 8 -20.51 4.53 -15.32
CA GLN A 8 -20.75 3.10 -15.43
C GLN A 8 -19.41 2.37 -15.57
N ASP A 9 -19.17 1.38 -14.72
CA ASP A 9 -17.97 0.54 -14.77
C ASP A 9 -18.35 -0.95 -14.80
N ALA A 10 -17.48 -1.78 -15.38
CA ALA A 10 -17.74 -3.20 -15.49
C ALA A 10 -17.78 -3.86 -14.09
N PRO A 11 -18.57 -4.94 -13.89
CA PRO A 11 -18.57 -5.66 -12.63
C PRO A 11 -17.18 -6.22 -12.32
N VAL A 12 -16.76 -6.11 -11.06
CA VAL A 12 -15.48 -6.64 -10.57
C VAL A 12 -15.64 -8.13 -10.28
N ARG A 13 -15.02 -9.01 -11.07
CA ARG A 13 -15.24 -10.46 -10.95
C ARG A 13 -14.04 -11.21 -10.41
N LYS A 14 -12.83 -10.77 -10.74
CA LYS A 14 -11.58 -11.45 -10.34
C LYS A 14 -10.83 -10.58 -9.34
N ILE A 15 -10.85 -11.00 -8.08
CA ILE A 15 -10.13 -10.36 -6.99
C ILE A 15 -8.99 -11.29 -6.55
N ALA A 16 -7.79 -10.75 -6.34
CA ALA A 16 -6.77 -11.46 -5.58
C ALA A 16 -6.43 -10.71 -4.29
N ILE A 17 -6.12 -11.47 -3.25
CA ILE A 17 -5.62 -10.94 -1.98
C ILE A 17 -4.20 -11.47 -1.80
N PHE A 18 -3.22 -10.59 -1.94
CA PHE A 18 -1.81 -10.92 -1.82
C PHE A 18 -1.33 -10.71 -0.40
N GLY A 19 -0.65 -11.72 0.13
CA GLY A 19 0.02 -11.69 1.41
C GLY A 19 1.45 -12.20 1.26
N GLY A 20 2.34 -11.70 2.11
CA GLY A 20 3.75 -12.11 2.04
C GLY A 20 4.44 -11.65 0.75
N THR A 21 4.07 -10.50 0.20
CA THR A 21 4.89 -9.81 -0.82
C THR A 21 6.27 -9.53 -0.24
N HIS A 22 6.31 -9.10 1.03
CA HIS A 22 7.49 -9.17 1.88
C HIS A 22 7.31 -10.27 2.92
N GLY A 23 8.26 -11.19 3.01
CA GLY A 23 8.09 -12.44 3.76
C GLY A 23 8.06 -12.31 5.29
N ASN A 24 8.53 -11.18 5.82
CA ASN A 24 8.57 -10.87 7.25
C ASN A 24 7.42 -9.96 7.73
N GLU A 25 6.47 -9.62 6.86
CA GLU A 25 5.24 -8.87 7.21
C GLU A 25 4.10 -9.84 7.49
N LEU A 26 4.03 -10.30 8.75
CA LEU A 26 3.34 -11.55 9.09
C LEU A 26 1.81 -11.51 8.99
N THR A 27 1.17 -10.34 9.04
CA THR A 27 -0.30 -10.26 9.06
C THR A 27 -0.89 -10.75 7.74
N GLY A 28 -0.38 -10.23 6.62
CA GLY A 28 -0.81 -10.66 5.29
C GLY A 28 -0.48 -12.14 5.02
N VAL A 29 0.68 -12.61 5.49
CA VAL A 29 1.07 -14.02 5.42
C VAL A 29 0.06 -14.91 6.14
N PHE A 30 -0.29 -14.56 7.38
CA PHE A 30 -1.16 -15.38 8.21
C PHE A 30 -2.60 -15.42 7.66
N LEU A 31 -3.15 -14.26 7.30
CA LEU A 31 -4.50 -14.16 6.73
C LEU A 31 -4.62 -14.94 5.42
N VAL A 32 -3.67 -14.79 4.50
CA VAL A 32 -3.71 -15.51 3.22
C VAL A 32 -3.62 -17.01 3.41
N LYS A 33 -2.72 -17.51 4.28
CA LYS A 33 -2.64 -18.94 4.55
C LYS A 33 -3.95 -19.46 5.14
N SER A 34 -4.52 -18.74 6.10
CA SER A 34 -5.82 -19.10 6.68
C SER A 34 -6.93 -19.15 5.63
N TRP A 35 -7.00 -18.17 4.72
CA TRP A 35 -8.03 -18.13 3.67
C TRP A 35 -7.79 -19.13 2.53
N GLN A 36 -6.57 -19.63 2.37
CA GLN A 36 -6.28 -20.74 1.45
C GLN A 36 -6.78 -22.08 2.01
N GLU A 37 -6.80 -22.24 3.34
CA GLU A 37 -7.38 -23.41 4.01
C GLU A 37 -8.91 -23.33 4.09
N ASP A 38 -9.45 -22.16 4.48
CA ASP A 38 -10.88 -21.88 4.53
C ASP A 38 -11.19 -20.45 4.03
N GLY A 39 -11.75 -20.38 2.82
CA GLY A 39 -12.09 -19.12 2.15
C GLY A 39 -13.45 -18.53 2.51
N ALA A 40 -14.23 -19.14 3.41
CA ALA A 40 -15.62 -18.76 3.67
C ALA A 40 -15.78 -17.27 4.04
N GLU A 41 -14.80 -16.71 4.75
CA GLU A 41 -14.85 -15.29 5.16
C GLU A 41 -14.75 -14.30 4.00
N ILE A 42 -13.96 -14.63 2.98
CA ILE A 42 -13.67 -13.76 1.84
C ILE A 42 -14.60 -14.01 0.65
N GLU A 43 -15.46 -15.03 0.74
CA GLU A 43 -16.41 -15.36 -0.32
C GLU A 43 -17.48 -14.27 -0.48
N ARG A 44 -17.74 -13.87 -1.72
CA ARG A 44 -18.84 -12.98 -2.08
C ARG A 44 -19.54 -13.52 -3.33
N ALA A 45 -20.86 -13.44 -3.35
CA ALA A 45 -21.66 -13.95 -4.47
C ALA A 45 -21.25 -13.28 -5.79
N GLY A 46 -21.02 -14.09 -6.83
CA GLY A 46 -20.66 -13.60 -8.16
C GLY A 46 -19.22 -13.08 -8.31
N VAL A 47 -18.37 -13.24 -7.29
CA VAL A 47 -16.98 -12.78 -7.28
C VAL A 47 -16.05 -13.95 -7.00
N GLN A 48 -15.03 -14.13 -7.84
CA GLN A 48 -13.93 -15.03 -7.58
C GLN A 48 -12.87 -14.29 -6.76
N VAL A 49 -12.76 -14.64 -5.48
CA VAL A 49 -11.71 -14.12 -4.59
C VAL A 49 -10.63 -15.17 -4.40
N ARG A 50 -9.37 -14.82 -4.72
CA ARG A 50 -8.23 -15.73 -4.66
C ARG A 50 -7.17 -15.22 -3.66
N PRO A 51 -7.03 -15.83 -2.48
CA PRO A 51 -5.91 -15.55 -1.58
C PRO A 51 -4.61 -16.17 -2.14
N PHE A 52 -3.51 -15.41 -2.12
CA PHE A 52 -2.27 -15.81 -2.78
C PHE A 52 -1.01 -15.36 -2.01
N LEU A 53 -0.10 -16.31 -1.76
CA LEU A 53 1.18 -16.05 -1.11
C LEU A 53 2.21 -15.59 -2.13
N ALA A 54 2.60 -14.32 -2.07
CA ALA A 54 3.36 -13.68 -3.13
C ALA A 54 4.85 -14.08 -3.15
N ASN A 55 5.54 -14.18 -2.01
CA ASN A 55 6.95 -14.58 -1.93
C ASN A 55 7.18 -15.77 -0.97
N PRO A 56 6.86 -17.02 -1.38
CA PRO A 56 6.96 -18.18 -0.48
C PRO A 56 8.35 -18.40 0.13
N PRO A 57 9.47 -18.30 -0.61
CA PRO A 57 10.81 -18.47 -0.02
C PRO A 57 11.17 -17.39 1.00
N ALA A 58 10.80 -16.12 0.77
CA ALA A 58 11.04 -15.07 1.75
C ALA A 58 10.20 -15.28 3.01
N VAL A 59 8.95 -15.76 2.86
CA VAL A 59 8.07 -16.14 3.97
C VAL A 59 8.66 -17.29 4.79
N GLU A 60 9.16 -18.33 4.12
CA GLU A 60 9.79 -19.48 4.78
C GLU A 60 10.99 -19.07 5.63
N LYS A 61 11.79 -18.12 5.13
CA LYS A 61 12.97 -17.58 5.83
C LYS A 61 12.64 -16.43 6.79
N CYS A 62 11.37 -16.00 6.86
CA CYS A 62 10.95 -14.81 7.59
C CYS A 62 11.84 -13.58 7.30
N CYS A 63 12.15 -13.35 6.03
CA CYS A 63 12.92 -12.19 5.57
C CYS A 63 12.09 -11.36 4.58
N ARG A 64 12.51 -10.11 4.33
CA ARG A 64 11.76 -9.21 3.45
C ARG A 64 11.72 -9.75 2.01
N TYR A 65 12.87 -10.15 1.48
CA TYR A 65 13.05 -10.71 0.14
C TYR A 65 14.29 -11.62 0.12
N ILE A 66 14.50 -12.35 -0.97
CA ILE A 66 15.65 -13.23 -1.21
C ILE A 66 16.79 -12.46 -1.89
N ASP A 67 16.57 -11.95 -3.11
CA ASP A 67 17.61 -11.29 -3.90
C ASP A 67 17.35 -9.80 -4.08
N CYS A 68 16.10 -9.40 -4.34
CA CYS A 68 15.70 -8.00 -4.42
C CYS A 68 14.25 -7.78 -3.99
N ASP A 69 13.84 -6.53 -3.75
CA ASP A 69 12.49 -6.21 -3.30
C ASP A 69 11.43 -6.56 -4.38
N LEU A 70 10.60 -7.58 -4.11
CA LEU A 70 9.56 -8.05 -5.03
C LEU A 70 8.61 -6.91 -5.45
N ASN A 71 8.34 -5.97 -4.54
CA ASN A 71 7.43 -4.87 -4.78
C ASN A 71 8.08 -3.71 -5.58
N ARG A 72 9.20 -3.97 -6.27
CA ARG A 72 9.94 -3.01 -7.11
C ARG A 72 10.26 -3.54 -8.51
N VAL A 73 9.79 -4.74 -8.89
CA VAL A 73 10.18 -5.41 -10.14
C VAL A 73 8.99 -5.76 -11.07
N PHE A 74 7.91 -4.99 -10.99
CA PHE A 74 6.73 -5.11 -11.87
C PHE A 74 6.67 -4.04 -12.98
N ASP A 75 7.82 -3.49 -13.36
CA ASP A 75 7.95 -2.62 -14.52
C ASP A 75 8.12 -3.47 -15.80
N SER A 76 7.94 -2.84 -16.96
CA SER A 76 8.00 -3.55 -18.26
C SER A 76 9.36 -4.19 -18.54
N GLU A 77 10.46 -3.63 -18.03
CA GLU A 77 11.79 -4.20 -18.23
C GLU A 77 11.92 -5.50 -17.43
N SER A 78 11.59 -5.47 -16.14
CA SER A 78 11.64 -6.65 -15.26
C SER A 78 10.70 -7.76 -15.74
N LEU A 79 9.48 -7.41 -16.15
CA LEU A 79 8.47 -8.37 -16.62
C LEU A 79 8.77 -8.96 -18.01
N GLY A 80 9.56 -8.26 -18.84
CA GLY A 80 9.96 -8.70 -20.17
C GLY A 80 11.37 -9.30 -20.25
N ARG A 81 12.08 -9.38 -19.12
CA ARG A 81 13.48 -9.84 -19.07
C ARG A 81 13.61 -11.33 -19.35
N ASP A 82 14.58 -11.73 -20.16
CA ASP A 82 14.86 -13.15 -20.40
C ASP A 82 15.35 -13.87 -19.13
N LEU A 83 14.74 -15.03 -18.82
CA LEU A 83 15.05 -15.83 -17.64
C LEU A 83 16.30 -16.69 -17.85
N THR A 84 17.47 -16.09 -17.72
CA THR A 84 18.77 -16.79 -17.64
C THR A 84 19.11 -17.20 -16.20
N ASP A 85 20.15 -18.00 -16.00
CA ASP A 85 20.49 -18.57 -14.68
C ASP A 85 20.76 -17.51 -13.58
N ASN A 86 21.17 -16.29 -13.93
CA ASN A 86 21.57 -15.25 -12.97
C ASN A 86 20.47 -14.24 -12.61
N VAL A 87 19.22 -14.42 -13.08
CA VAL A 87 18.13 -13.48 -12.77
C VAL A 87 17.72 -13.59 -11.29
N PRO A 88 17.55 -12.46 -10.56
CA PRO A 88 17.06 -12.48 -9.19
C PRO A 88 15.77 -13.29 -9.05
N TYR A 89 15.64 -14.03 -7.94
CA TYR A 89 14.45 -14.82 -7.64
C TYR A 89 13.17 -14.00 -7.77
N GLU A 90 13.14 -12.79 -7.19
CA GLU A 90 11.95 -11.94 -7.24
C GLU A 90 11.56 -11.49 -8.65
N VAL A 91 12.51 -11.37 -9.59
CA VAL A 91 12.18 -11.05 -10.99
C VAL A 91 11.50 -12.22 -11.67
N ARG A 92 11.99 -13.45 -11.47
CA ARG A 92 11.31 -14.68 -11.93
C ARG A 92 9.91 -14.77 -11.33
N ARG A 93 9.81 -14.55 -10.02
CA ARG A 93 8.55 -14.58 -9.29
C ARG A 93 7.56 -13.52 -9.79
N ALA A 94 8.04 -12.31 -10.12
CA ALA A 94 7.21 -11.27 -10.70
C ALA A 94 6.63 -11.67 -12.06
N GLN A 95 7.41 -12.34 -12.91
CA GLN A 95 6.92 -12.87 -14.20
C GLN A 95 5.87 -13.97 -14.01
N GLU A 96 6.07 -14.89 -13.06
CA GLU A 96 5.06 -15.89 -12.70
C GLU A 96 3.76 -15.24 -12.22
N ILE A 97 3.86 -14.27 -11.30
CA ILE A 97 2.70 -13.54 -10.78
C ILE A 97 1.99 -12.80 -11.91
N ASN A 98 2.73 -12.14 -12.81
CA ASN A 98 2.17 -11.46 -13.95
C ASN A 98 1.47 -12.43 -14.94
N GLY A 99 1.98 -13.66 -15.09
CA GLY A 99 1.32 -14.71 -15.86
C GLY A 99 0.04 -15.24 -15.21
N LEU A 100 -0.03 -15.26 -13.87
CA LEU A 100 -1.19 -15.77 -13.11
C LEU A 100 -2.32 -14.74 -12.96
N PHE A 101 -1.97 -13.47 -12.79
CA PHE A 101 -2.89 -12.40 -12.39
C PHE A 101 -2.94 -11.21 -13.36
N GLY A 102 -1.96 -11.10 -14.24
CA GLY A 102 -1.96 -10.11 -15.32
C GLY A 102 -2.48 -10.74 -16.63
N PRO A 103 -1.84 -10.45 -17.78
CA PRO A 103 -0.66 -9.59 -17.91
C PRO A 103 -0.97 -8.12 -17.60
N LYS A 104 -0.03 -7.42 -16.96
CA LYS A 104 -0.15 -6.01 -16.59
C LYS A 104 -0.54 -5.13 -17.78
N GLY A 105 -1.55 -4.29 -17.58
CA GLY A 105 -2.07 -3.38 -18.62
C GLY A 105 -2.86 -4.06 -19.73
N ARG A 106 -3.25 -5.33 -19.58
CA ARG A 106 -4.09 -6.06 -20.53
C ARG A 106 -5.52 -6.30 -19.99
N PRO A 107 -6.54 -6.43 -20.87
CA PRO A 107 -7.92 -6.67 -20.45
C PRO A 107 -8.13 -7.92 -19.59
N GLU A 108 -7.28 -8.94 -19.77
CA GLU A 108 -7.30 -10.22 -19.07
C GLU A 108 -6.79 -10.12 -17.63
N ALA A 109 -6.13 -9.03 -17.25
CA ALA A 109 -5.67 -8.82 -15.89
C ALA A 109 -6.80 -8.96 -14.86
N TYR A 110 -6.44 -9.32 -13.63
CA TYR A 110 -7.36 -9.29 -12.51
C TYR A 110 -7.95 -7.90 -12.35
N ASP A 111 -9.21 -7.85 -11.96
CA ASP A 111 -9.95 -6.60 -11.85
C ASP A 111 -9.42 -5.81 -10.65
N LEU A 112 -9.21 -6.49 -9.52
CA LEU A 112 -8.78 -5.87 -8.26
C LEU A 112 -7.73 -6.74 -7.56
N ILE A 113 -6.70 -6.11 -7.02
CA ILE A 113 -5.76 -6.75 -6.10
C ILE A 113 -5.67 -5.93 -4.83
N PHE A 114 -5.96 -6.59 -3.70
CA PHE A 114 -5.54 -6.14 -2.37
C PHE A 114 -4.18 -6.74 -2.07
N ASP A 115 -3.18 -5.91 -1.86
CA ASP A 115 -1.84 -6.35 -1.47
C ASP A 115 -1.52 -5.87 -0.07
N LEU A 116 -1.35 -6.84 0.83
CA LEU A 116 -1.33 -6.67 2.27
C LEU A 116 0.10 -6.47 2.78
N HIS A 117 0.35 -5.34 3.44
CA HIS A 117 1.66 -4.95 3.99
C HIS A 117 1.56 -4.66 5.48
N ASN A 118 2.70 -4.82 6.16
CA ASN A 118 2.90 -4.27 7.49
C ASN A 118 4.09 -3.31 7.50
N THR A 119 3.98 -2.26 8.31
CA THR A 119 5.04 -1.28 8.53
C THR A 119 5.39 -1.22 10.01
N THR A 120 6.66 -0.95 10.31
CA THR A 120 7.11 -0.63 11.67
C THR A 120 6.74 0.79 12.09
N ALA A 121 6.37 1.66 11.14
CA ALA A 121 5.93 3.03 11.39
C ALA A 121 4.51 3.08 11.99
N ASN A 122 4.19 4.15 12.72
CA ASN A 122 2.91 4.29 13.44
C ASN A 122 1.78 4.78 12.54
N MET A 123 1.56 4.09 11.42
CA MET A 123 0.64 4.53 10.37
C MET A 123 -0.84 4.20 10.66
N GLY A 124 -1.12 3.23 11.53
CA GLY A 124 -2.46 2.66 11.68
C GLY A 124 -2.89 1.90 10.42
N GLY A 125 -4.20 1.62 10.30
CA GLY A 125 -4.76 1.03 9.08
C GLY A 125 -4.78 2.06 7.94
N THR A 126 -4.10 1.79 6.84
CA THR A 126 -3.90 2.75 5.73
C THR A 126 -4.23 2.10 4.40
N LEU A 127 -4.88 2.86 3.51
CA LEU A 127 -5.11 2.47 2.12
C LEU A 127 -4.13 3.20 1.21
N ILE A 128 -3.53 2.50 0.25
CA ILE A 128 -2.55 3.06 -0.68
C ILE A 128 -3.08 2.99 -2.10
N LEU A 129 -3.21 4.17 -2.72
CA LEU A 129 -3.58 4.36 -4.12
C LEU A 129 -2.35 4.68 -4.97
N GLU A 130 -2.38 4.27 -6.24
CA GLU A 130 -1.31 4.56 -7.21
C GLU A 130 -1.76 5.49 -8.35
N ASN A 131 -3.06 5.78 -8.43
CA ASN A 131 -3.66 6.55 -9.51
C ASN A 131 -4.85 7.37 -8.99
N SER A 132 -4.75 8.69 -9.09
CA SER A 132 -5.81 9.63 -8.69
C SER A 132 -7.04 9.63 -9.60
N SER A 133 -7.00 8.93 -10.73
CA SER A 133 -8.10 8.84 -11.71
C SER A 133 -8.92 7.55 -11.57
N ASP A 134 -8.54 6.63 -10.68
CA ASP A 134 -9.25 5.35 -10.51
C ASP A 134 -10.51 5.53 -9.65
N CYS A 135 -11.63 5.84 -10.32
CA CYS A 135 -12.89 6.17 -9.66
C CYS A 135 -13.41 5.04 -8.76
N LEU A 136 -13.23 3.78 -9.15
CA LEU A 136 -13.66 2.62 -8.37
C LEU A 136 -12.83 2.49 -7.09
N ALA A 137 -11.50 2.60 -7.19
CA ALA A 137 -10.61 2.56 -6.04
C ALA A 137 -10.89 3.71 -5.05
N ILE A 138 -11.18 4.91 -5.54
CA ILE A 138 -11.49 6.08 -4.69
C ILE A 138 -12.81 5.88 -3.94
N GLN A 139 -13.86 5.42 -4.63
CA GLN A 139 -15.16 5.10 -4.03
C GLN A 139 -15.03 3.99 -2.97
N MET A 140 -14.21 2.98 -3.26
CA MET A 140 -13.90 1.92 -2.30
C MET A 140 -13.18 2.46 -1.06
N CYS A 141 -12.17 3.32 -1.23
CA CYS A 141 -11.50 3.96 -0.10
C CYS A 141 -12.48 4.77 0.75
N HIS A 142 -13.36 5.56 0.12
CA HIS A 142 -14.40 6.30 0.83
C HIS A 142 -15.32 5.37 1.63
N TYR A 143 -15.83 4.31 1.01
CA TYR A 143 -16.68 3.33 1.67
C TYR A 143 -15.99 2.68 2.87
N ILE A 144 -14.73 2.26 2.72
CA ILE A 144 -13.96 1.65 3.80
C ILE A 144 -13.76 2.65 4.94
N GLN A 145 -13.39 3.91 4.64
CA GLN A 145 -13.22 4.95 5.64
C GLN A 145 -14.48 5.15 6.49
N GLU A 146 -15.65 5.22 5.87
CA GLU A 146 -16.94 5.35 6.58
C GLU A 146 -17.25 4.09 7.40
N ALA A 147 -16.97 2.90 6.86
CA ALA A 147 -17.30 1.62 7.48
C ALA A 147 -16.44 1.29 8.71
N VAL A 148 -15.23 1.84 8.81
CA VAL A 148 -14.30 1.59 9.92
C VAL A 148 -14.34 2.66 11.02
N LEU A 149 -15.20 3.68 10.90
CA LEU A 149 -15.39 4.66 11.98
C LEU A 149 -15.80 3.97 13.29
N PRO A 150 -15.31 4.44 14.46
CA PRO A 150 -14.55 5.68 14.68
C PRO A 150 -13.04 5.60 14.42
N ASP A 151 -12.52 4.44 14.03
CA ASP A 151 -11.09 4.29 13.72
C ASP A 151 -10.73 5.07 12.44
N ARG A 152 -9.52 5.61 12.40
CA ARG A 152 -9.03 6.34 11.21
C ARG A 152 -8.42 5.36 10.21
N CYS A 153 -8.75 5.57 8.94
CA CYS A 153 -8.09 4.89 7.83
C CYS A 153 -7.62 5.89 6.76
N PRO A 154 -6.45 6.54 6.93
CA PRO A 154 -5.93 7.49 5.95
C PRO A 154 -5.68 6.82 4.60
N VAL A 155 -5.77 7.63 3.55
CA VAL A 155 -5.45 7.22 2.17
C VAL A 155 -4.17 7.92 1.73
N LEU A 156 -3.16 7.14 1.36
CA LEU A 156 -1.90 7.60 0.79
C LEU A 156 -1.92 7.43 -0.74
N LEU A 157 -1.68 8.51 -1.48
CA LEU A 157 -1.55 8.49 -2.94
C LEU A 157 -0.07 8.53 -3.34
N LEU A 158 0.42 7.43 -3.92
CA LEU A 158 1.77 7.27 -4.44
C LEU A 158 1.87 7.63 -5.93
N GLU A 159 1.22 8.73 -6.33
CA GLU A 159 1.28 9.26 -7.69
C GLU A 159 2.23 10.47 -7.74
N HIS A 160 3.35 10.31 -8.44
CA HIS A 160 4.36 11.36 -8.61
C HIS A 160 5.01 11.28 -10.00
N PRO A 161 5.30 12.41 -10.68
CA PRO A 161 5.86 12.41 -12.04
C PRO A 161 7.16 11.60 -12.18
N ASN A 162 8.00 11.67 -11.15
CA ASN A 162 9.36 11.12 -11.16
C ASN A 162 9.56 9.91 -10.23
N LEU A 163 8.62 9.64 -9.31
CA LEU A 163 8.74 8.52 -8.36
C LEU A 163 7.72 7.47 -8.76
N LYS A 164 8.15 6.52 -9.61
CA LYS A 164 7.31 5.42 -10.06
C LYS A 164 7.67 4.17 -9.28
N TYR A 165 6.65 3.55 -8.68
CA TYR A 165 6.80 2.26 -8.03
C TYR A 165 6.29 1.16 -8.96
N ALA A 166 7.06 0.07 -9.04
CA ALA A 166 6.75 -1.10 -9.84
C ALA A 166 6.24 -2.21 -8.92
N THR A 167 5.02 -2.04 -8.41
CA THR A 167 4.45 -2.83 -7.31
C THR A 167 3.79 -4.12 -7.78
N THR A 168 3.70 -5.13 -6.91
CA THR A 168 3.01 -6.41 -7.19
C THR A 168 1.55 -6.20 -7.61
N ARG A 169 0.81 -5.36 -6.90
CA ARG A 169 -0.61 -5.07 -7.18
C ARG A 169 -0.86 -4.34 -8.49
N SER A 170 0.12 -3.59 -9.01
CA SER A 170 -0.02 -2.79 -10.25
C SER A 170 -0.27 -3.60 -11.51
N ILE A 171 -0.25 -4.94 -11.42
CA ILE A 171 -0.68 -5.84 -12.49
C ILE A 171 -2.20 -5.80 -12.73
N SER A 172 -2.99 -5.46 -11.71
CA SER A 172 -4.45 -5.40 -11.78
C SER A 172 -4.96 -4.07 -12.33
N LYS A 173 -6.25 -4.05 -12.71
CA LYS A 173 -6.92 -2.83 -13.17
C LYS A 173 -7.10 -1.81 -12.04
N HIS A 174 -7.47 -2.29 -10.85
CA HIS A 174 -7.67 -1.50 -9.64
C HIS A 174 -6.74 -1.99 -8.51
N PRO A 175 -5.50 -1.48 -8.42
CA PRO A 175 -4.57 -1.87 -7.36
C PRO A 175 -4.86 -1.13 -6.04
N ILE A 176 -5.02 -1.88 -4.94
CA ILE A 176 -5.14 -1.32 -3.58
C ILE A 176 -4.05 -1.91 -2.68
N GLY A 177 -3.21 -1.05 -2.10
CA GLY A 177 -2.36 -1.44 -0.97
C GLY A 177 -3.12 -1.32 0.33
N VAL A 178 -3.06 -2.35 1.19
CA VAL A 178 -3.56 -2.29 2.57
C VAL A 178 -2.37 -2.40 3.49
N GLU A 179 -2.02 -1.29 4.13
CA GLU A 179 -0.87 -1.16 5.02
C GLU A 179 -1.36 -1.06 6.47
N VAL A 180 -0.81 -1.84 7.38
CA VAL A 180 -1.21 -1.76 8.80
C VAL A 180 0.02 -1.85 9.71
N GLY A 181 0.24 -0.79 10.48
CA GLY A 181 1.30 -0.69 11.48
C GLY A 181 0.87 0.15 12.68
N PRO A 182 1.72 0.26 13.72
CA PRO A 182 3.08 -0.27 13.76
C PRO A 182 3.10 -1.75 14.15
N GLN A 183 3.85 -2.55 13.41
CA GLN A 183 4.14 -3.94 13.74
C GLN A 183 5.61 -4.25 13.43
N PRO A 184 6.41 -4.73 14.41
CA PRO A 184 7.76 -5.22 14.12
C PRO A 184 7.74 -6.34 13.08
N GLN A 185 8.72 -6.33 12.18
CA GLN A 185 8.91 -7.42 11.22
C GLN A 185 9.13 -8.75 11.96
N GLY A 186 8.54 -9.84 11.46
CA GLY A 186 8.60 -11.15 12.10
C GLY A 186 7.76 -11.29 13.38
N VAL A 187 6.93 -10.30 13.71
CA VAL A 187 5.98 -10.35 14.83
C VAL A 187 4.56 -10.30 14.29
N LEU A 188 3.66 -11.10 14.90
CA LEU A 188 2.24 -11.10 14.58
C LEU A 188 1.45 -10.59 15.79
N ARG A 189 0.68 -9.51 15.61
CA ARG A 189 -0.17 -8.95 16.66
C ARG A 189 -1.64 -9.13 16.31
N ALA A 190 -2.44 -9.53 17.30
CA ALA A 190 -3.85 -9.81 17.11
C ALA A 190 -4.67 -8.57 16.74
N ASP A 191 -4.33 -7.40 17.28
CA ASP A 191 -4.98 -6.12 16.98
C ASP A 191 -4.72 -5.68 15.53
N ILE A 192 -3.46 -5.73 15.08
CA ILE A 192 -3.06 -5.43 13.69
C ILE A 192 -3.75 -6.40 12.71
N LEU A 193 -3.82 -7.68 13.06
CA LEU A 193 -4.55 -8.68 12.28
C LEU A 193 -6.03 -8.35 12.17
N ALA A 194 -6.68 -8.00 13.27
CA ALA A 194 -8.09 -7.62 13.28
C ALA A 194 -8.35 -6.38 12.40
N THR A 195 -7.49 -5.35 12.49
CA THR A 195 -7.59 -4.15 11.65
C THR A 195 -7.46 -4.49 10.17
N MET A 196 -6.42 -5.23 9.76
CA MET A 196 -6.21 -5.61 8.36
C MET A 196 -7.38 -6.44 7.82
N ARG A 197 -7.80 -7.45 8.59
CA ARG A 197 -8.94 -8.32 8.27
C ARG A 197 -10.22 -7.51 8.07
N ASN A 198 -10.48 -6.54 8.94
CA ASN A 198 -11.66 -5.68 8.84
C ASN A 198 -11.65 -4.78 7.59
N ILE A 199 -10.49 -4.19 7.26
CA ILE A 199 -10.33 -3.37 6.04
C ILE A 199 -10.61 -4.21 4.79
N VAL A 200 -10.00 -5.40 4.68
CA VAL A 200 -10.20 -6.30 3.54
C VAL A 200 -11.67 -6.72 3.42
N ARG A 201 -12.31 -7.09 4.53
CA ARG A 201 -13.74 -7.46 4.56
C ARG A 201 -14.61 -6.34 4.00
N HIS A 202 -14.39 -5.09 4.41
CA HIS A 202 -15.17 -3.96 3.90
C HIS A 202 -14.88 -3.65 2.43
N GLY A 203 -13.64 -3.84 1.97
CA GLY A 203 -13.32 -3.76 0.54
C GLY A 203 -14.07 -4.81 -0.30
N LEU A 204 -14.18 -6.04 0.18
CA LEU A 204 -14.97 -7.10 -0.47
C LEU A 204 -16.48 -6.81 -0.42
N ASP A 205 -16.99 -6.26 0.69
CA ASP A 205 -18.39 -5.85 0.82
C ASP A 205 -18.75 -4.72 -0.15
N PHE A 206 -17.84 -3.76 -0.34
CA PHE A 206 -17.98 -2.71 -1.35
C PHE A 206 -18.17 -3.33 -2.75
N VAL A 207 -17.31 -4.27 -3.14
CA VAL A 207 -17.40 -4.94 -4.45
C VAL A 207 -18.73 -5.69 -4.59
N ALA A 208 -19.14 -6.43 -3.56
CA ALA A 208 -20.41 -7.16 -3.58
C ALA A 208 -21.61 -6.21 -3.78
N LYS A 209 -21.60 -5.07 -3.10
CA LYS A 209 -22.63 -4.02 -3.23
C LYS A 209 -22.63 -3.39 -4.62
N PHE A 210 -21.46 -3.01 -5.12
CA PHE A 210 -21.30 -2.46 -6.46
C PHE A 210 -21.82 -3.43 -7.53
N ASN A 211 -21.39 -4.69 -7.49
CA ASN A 211 -21.84 -5.71 -8.43
C ASN A 211 -23.34 -6.03 -8.33
N ALA A 212 -23.95 -5.84 -7.15
CA ALA A 212 -25.40 -5.99 -6.95
C ALA A 212 -26.21 -4.80 -7.49
N GLY A 213 -25.56 -3.81 -8.12
CA GLY A 213 -26.21 -2.63 -8.69
C GLY A 213 -26.39 -1.48 -7.72
N GLN A 214 -25.77 -1.53 -6.53
CA GLN A 214 -25.80 -0.39 -5.62
C GLN A 214 -25.10 0.82 -6.26
N GLU A 215 -25.82 1.92 -6.38
CA GLU A 215 -25.26 3.19 -6.81
C GLU A 215 -24.48 3.84 -5.67
N PHE A 216 -23.28 4.31 -5.99
CA PHE A 216 -22.46 5.11 -5.09
C PHE A 216 -22.49 6.56 -5.57
N PRO A 217 -22.95 7.53 -4.75
CA PRO A 217 -23.00 8.92 -5.15
C PRO A 217 -21.59 9.52 -5.32
N PRO A 218 -21.45 10.65 -6.04
CA PRO A 218 -20.18 11.38 -6.07
C PRO A 218 -19.68 11.69 -4.66
N CYS A 219 -18.37 11.52 -4.44
CA CYS A 219 -17.76 11.74 -3.13
C CYS A 219 -16.46 12.53 -3.25
N THR A 220 -16.03 13.11 -2.13
CA THR A 220 -14.73 13.78 -1.99
C THR A 220 -14.04 13.20 -0.76
N ILE A 221 -12.82 12.69 -0.94
CA ILE A 221 -11.99 12.19 0.17
C ILE A 221 -10.77 13.10 0.37
N GLU A 222 -10.37 13.28 1.63
CA GLU A 222 -9.07 13.86 1.97
C GLU A 222 -8.01 12.76 1.92
N ILE A 223 -6.94 13.00 1.17
CA ILE A 223 -5.84 12.04 0.99
C ILE A 223 -4.51 12.72 1.24
N TYR A 224 -3.48 11.93 1.52
CA TYR A 224 -2.10 12.35 1.65
C TYR A 224 -1.36 12.01 0.36
N LYS A 225 -0.95 13.02 -0.41
CA LYS A 225 -0.24 12.81 -1.68
C LYS A 225 1.27 12.88 -1.45
N LEU A 226 2.00 11.88 -1.95
CA LEU A 226 3.46 11.85 -1.98
C LEU A 226 4.03 13.12 -2.61
N LEU A 227 4.93 13.79 -1.88
CA LEU A 227 5.80 14.83 -2.42
C LEU A 227 7.19 14.29 -2.70
N GLU A 228 7.87 13.83 -1.65
CA GLU A 228 9.26 13.41 -1.74
C GLU A 228 9.64 12.49 -0.58
N LYS A 229 10.80 11.85 -0.72
CA LYS A 229 11.41 11.02 0.31
C LYS A 229 12.48 11.83 1.01
N VAL A 230 12.57 11.69 2.33
CA VAL A 230 13.63 12.31 3.13
C VAL A 230 14.55 11.18 3.61
N ASP A 231 15.83 11.23 3.28
CA ASP A 231 16.84 10.31 3.83
C ASP A 231 17.22 10.71 5.26
N TYR A 232 17.85 9.77 5.96
CA TYR A 232 18.57 10.07 7.18
C TYR A 232 19.75 11.02 6.91
N PRO A 233 20.09 11.92 7.85
CA PRO A 233 21.36 12.64 7.82
C PRO A 233 22.52 11.65 7.82
N ARG A 234 23.47 11.81 6.90
CA ARG A 234 24.62 10.92 6.72
C ARG A 234 25.94 11.67 6.76
N ASN A 235 26.96 10.99 7.25
CA ASN A 235 28.34 11.48 7.21
C ASN A 235 28.97 11.27 5.81
N PRO A 236 30.21 11.76 5.54
CA PRO A 236 30.89 11.57 4.25
C PRO A 236 31.19 10.10 3.88
N LYS A 237 31.05 9.15 4.81
CA LYS A 237 31.16 7.71 4.57
C LYS A 237 29.81 7.06 4.28
N ASN A 238 28.74 7.85 4.11
CA ASN A 238 27.37 7.41 3.87
C ASN A 238 26.72 6.67 5.06
N GLU A 239 27.25 6.83 6.28
CA GLU A 239 26.71 6.25 7.50
C GLU A 239 25.71 7.22 8.14
N ILE A 240 24.61 6.68 8.70
CA ILE A 240 23.60 7.47 9.41
C ILE A 240 24.23 8.13 10.64
N MET A 241 24.01 9.43 10.80
CA MET A 241 24.59 10.23 11.89
C MET A 241 23.56 10.81 12.87
N ALA A 242 22.27 10.60 12.61
CA ALA A 242 21.18 11.07 13.45
C ALA A 242 20.02 10.08 13.42
N VAL A 243 19.30 10.00 14.54
CA VAL A 243 18.04 9.22 14.65
C VAL A 243 16.85 10.13 14.40
N ILE A 244 15.67 9.55 14.15
CA ILE A 244 14.41 10.31 14.16
C ILE A 244 14.25 10.99 15.52
N HIS A 245 13.91 12.28 15.50
CA HIS A 245 13.71 13.04 16.73
C HIS A 245 12.50 12.49 17.51
N PRO A 246 12.54 12.44 18.86
CA PRO A 246 11.42 11.92 19.66
C PRO A 246 10.07 12.60 19.39
N ASP A 247 10.09 13.89 19.03
CA ASP A 247 8.87 14.65 18.72
C ASP A 247 8.27 14.29 17.34
N LEU A 248 9.04 13.67 16.44
CA LEU A 248 8.58 13.16 15.15
C LEU A 248 8.30 11.64 15.19
N GLN A 249 9.00 10.90 16.04
CA GLN A 249 8.80 9.46 16.19
C GLN A 249 7.34 9.15 16.50
N ASP A 250 6.78 8.16 15.79
CA ASP A 250 5.38 7.71 15.91
C ASP A 250 4.33 8.79 15.60
N ARG A 251 4.71 9.90 14.96
CA ARG A 251 3.81 11.00 14.56
C ARG A 251 3.46 10.99 13.07
N ASP A 252 3.38 9.81 12.46
CA ASP A 252 2.81 9.68 11.11
C ASP A 252 1.45 10.41 11.01
N TRP A 253 1.23 11.12 9.91
CA TRP A 253 0.04 11.95 9.62
C TRP A 253 -0.10 13.25 10.42
N TRP A 254 0.76 13.52 11.40
CA TRP A 254 0.73 14.79 12.14
C TRP A 254 1.39 15.90 11.31
N PRO A 255 1.00 17.17 11.47
CA PRO A 255 1.66 18.27 10.77
C PRO A 255 3.13 18.40 11.23
N LEU A 256 4.04 18.53 10.28
CA LEU A 256 5.44 18.91 10.46
C LEU A 256 5.65 20.29 9.85
N ASN A 257 5.87 21.30 10.70
CA ASN A 257 5.97 22.71 10.32
C ASN A 257 7.43 23.15 10.18
N PRO A 258 7.72 24.19 9.39
CA PRO A 258 9.06 24.76 9.31
C PRO A 258 9.64 25.08 10.69
N GLY A 259 10.82 24.57 10.99
CA GLY A 259 11.47 24.69 12.30
C GLY A 259 11.17 23.55 13.30
N ASP A 260 10.18 22.68 13.03
CA ASP A 260 9.89 21.53 13.89
C ASP A 260 11.06 20.51 13.82
N PRO A 261 11.36 19.81 14.92
CA PRO A 261 12.50 18.91 15.00
C PRO A 261 12.28 17.60 14.22
N MET A 262 13.20 17.23 13.32
CA MET A 262 13.11 15.98 12.53
C MET A 262 14.10 14.91 12.97
N PHE A 263 15.34 15.29 13.24
CA PHE A 263 16.40 14.36 13.62
C PHE A 263 17.16 14.84 14.85
N LEU A 264 17.76 13.89 15.56
CA LEU A 264 18.61 14.11 16.73
C LEU A 264 19.97 13.41 16.51
N THR A 265 21.06 14.17 16.52
CA THR A 265 22.42 13.59 16.44
C THR A 265 22.82 12.97 17.78
N LEU A 266 23.84 12.12 17.78
CA LEU A 266 24.36 11.50 19.01
C LEU A 266 24.95 12.53 19.99
N GLU A 267 25.39 13.68 19.48
CA GLU A 267 25.89 14.81 20.27
C GLU A 267 24.77 15.67 20.87
N GLY A 268 23.49 15.28 20.66
CA GLY A 268 22.33 16.00 21.17
C GLY A 268 21.92 17.20 20.34
N ARG A 269 22.41 17.33 19.09
CA ARG A 269 21.98 18.42 18.20
C ARG A 269 20.69 18.04 17.47
N THR A 270 19.70 18.92 17.53
CA THR A 270 18.49 18.82 16.73
C THR A 270 18.71 19.33 15.30
N ILE A 271 18.24 18.58 14.32
CA ILE A 271 18.11 19.00 12.93
C ILE A 271 16.62 19.23 12.67
N ALA A 272 16.26 20.49 12.45
CA ALA A 272 14.89 20.93 12.23
C ALA A 272 14.49 20.78 10.75
N TYR A 273 13.18 20.73 10.50
CA TYR A 273 12.59 20.79 9.18
C TYR A 273 12.84 22.17 8.56
N ASP A 274 13.51 22.17 7.42
CA ASP A 274 13.94 23.37 6.68
C ASP A 274 13.04 23.69 5.47
N GLY A 275 11.93 22.96 5.29
CA GLY A 275 10.97 23.24 4.23
C GLY A 275 10.16 24.51 4.48
N GLU A 276 9.51 25.02 3.43
CA GLU A 276 8.78 26.30 3.48
C GLU A 276 7.33 26.17 3.97
N VAL A 277 6.76 24.97 3.86
CA VAL A 277 5.34 24.71 4.13
C VAL A 277 5.16 23.48 5.00
N THR A 278 4.07 23.45 5.78
CA THR A 278 3.67 22.29 6.58
C THR A 278 3.44 21.08 5.69
N VAL A 279 4.05 19.96 6.07
CA VAL A 279 3.87 18.65 5.43
C VAL A 279 3.36 17.64 6.45
N TYR A 280 3.02 16.45 5.97
CA TYR A 280 2.54 15.36 6.80
C TYR A 280 3.45 14.14 6.57
N PRO A 281 4.33 13.80 7.51
CA PRO A 281 5.27 12.70 7.36
C PRO A 281 4.54 11.35 7.47
N THR A 282 5.01 10.36 6.73
CA THR A 282 4.47 8.99 6.70
C THR A 282 5.61 7.99 6.56
N PHE A 283 5.38 6.74 6.94
CA PHE A 283 6.44 5.72 7.04
C PHE A 283 7.62 6.21 7.89
N VAL A 284 7.33 6.92 8.97
CA VAL A 284 8.36 7.44 9.88
C VAL A 284 9.08 6.27 10.52
N ASN A 285 10.39 6.19 10.28
CA ASN A 285 11.25 5.15 10.85
C ASN A 285 10.90 3.72 10.41
N GLU A 286 10.52 3.52 9.15
CA GLU A 286 10.30 2.17 8.60
C GLU A 286 11.63 1.40 8.49
N ALA A 287 11.70 0.24 9.16
CA ALA A 287 12.89 -0.61 9.20
C ALA A 287 13.40 -1.00 7.80
N ALA A 288 12.50 -1.37 6.88
CA ALA A 288 12.85 -1.74 5.51
C ALA A 288 13.37 -0.58 4.65
N TYR A 289 13.25 0.68 5.11
CA TYR A 289 13.58 1.87 4.33
C TYR A 289 14.95 2.45 4.65
N TYR A 290 15.64 1.91 5.67
CA TYR A 290 17.04 2.23 5.96
C TYR A 290 17.97 1.95 4.76
N GLU A 291 17.82 0.79 4.10
CA GLU A 291 18.58 0.45 2.88
C GLU A 291 18.17 1.31 1.67
N LYS A 292 16.96 1.88 1.71
CA LYS A 292 16.38 2.69 0.63
C LYS A 292 16.65 4.18 0.80
N GLN A 293 17.48 4.55 1.78
CA GLN A 293 17.81 5.94 2.08
C GLN A 293 16.56 6.79 2.32
N GLN A 294 15.66 6.27 3.15
CA GLN A 294 14.36 6.91 3.40
C GLN A 294 13.99 6.78 4.88
N ALA A 295 14.11 7.89 5.60
CA ALA A 295 13.71 8.04 6.98
C ALA A 295 12.19 8.21 7.12
N PHE A 296 11.58 8.96 6.21
CA PHE A 296 10.13 9.13 6.08
C PHE A 296 9.79 9.69 4.69
N ILE A 297 8.51 9.73 4.38
CA ILE A 297 7.95 10.34 3.18
C ILE A 297 7.23 11.63 3.55
N LYS A 298 7.54 12.74 2.89
CA LYS A 298 6.75 13.97 2.98
C LYS A 298 5.53 13.87 2.09
N THR A 299 4.38 14.23 2.65
CA THR A 299 3.12 14.29 1.91
C THR A 299 2.40 15.62 2.12
N VAL A 300 1.47 15.93 1.22
CA VAL A 300 0.52 17.04 1.36
C VAL A 300 -0.90 16.52 1.38
N LYS A 301 -1.74 17.15 2.19
CA LYS A 301 -3.18 16.91 2.16
C LYS A 301 -3.79 17.52 0.90
N VAL A 302 -4.52 16.72 0.15
CA VAL A 302 -5.30 17.17 -0.99
C VAL A 302 -6.68 16.54 -0.96
N LYS A 303 -7.65 17.21 -1.60
CA LYS A 303 -8.99 16.66 -1.81
C LYS A 303 -9.05 15.97 -3.17
N LEU A 304 -9.58 14.77 -3.18
CA LEU A 304 -9.71 13.97 -4.37
C LEU A 304 -11.19 13.64 -4.58
N ASN A 305 -11.70 13.94 -5.78
CA ASN A 305 -13.11 13.80 -6.11
C ASN A 305 -13.33 12.54 -6.96
N ALA A 306 -14.32 11.72 -6.59
CA ALA A 306 -14.83 10.65 -7.44
C ALA A 306 -16.19 11.02 -8.00
N LYS A 307 -16.43 10.61 -9.24
CA LYS A 307 -17.78 10.66 -9.84
C LYS A 307 -18.69 9.64 -9.13
N GLY A 308 -19.99 9.79 -9.32
CA GLY A 308 -20.90 8.71 -8.94
C GLY A 308 -20.54 7.43 -9.70
N LEU A 309 -20.78 6.26 -9.12
CA LEU A 309 -20.37 4.98 -9.66
C LEU A 309 -21.55 3.99 -9.62
N GLN A 310 -21.78 3.31 -10.73
CA GLN A 310 -22.75 2.22 -10.86
C GLN A 310 -22.20 1.15 -11.77
N VAL A 311 -22.62 -0.10 -11.56
CA VAL A 311 -22.26 -1.19 -12.48
C VAL A 311 -22.93 -0.98 -13.84
N SER A 312 -22.20 -1.26 -14.93
CA SER A 312 -22.70 -1.24 -16.31
C SER A 312 -23.68 -2.37 -16.61
#